data_AF-A0A350VZB3-F1
#
_entry.id   AF-A0A350VZB3-F1
#
_cell.length_a   1.000
_cell.length_b   1.000
_cell.length_c   1.000
_cell.angle_alpha   90.00
_cell.angle_beta   90.00
_cell.angle_gamma   90.00
#
_symmetry.space_group_name_H-M   'P 1'
#
loop_
_entity.id
_entity.type
_entity.pdbx_description
1 polymer ?
#
loop_
_entity_poly.entity_id
_entity_poly.type
_entity_poly.pdbx_seq_one_letter_code
_entity_poly.pdbx_strand_id
1 'polypeptide(L)' 'MQRTTNTTVVAKKRLVRYNEGAQMYSIGRNKFQQLAKDAHAILKIGRIVLVDLDIFDKYLETFRVER' A
#
# COMPACT_ATOMS: atom_id res chain seq x y z
N MET A 1 12.08 -40.29 -4.63
CA MET A 1 10.93 -39.47 -5.07
C MET A 1 11.08 -38.08 -4.46
N GLN A 2 11.48 -37.08 -5.25
CA GLN A 2 11.66 -35.71 -4.78
C GLN A 2 10.28 -35.03 -4.69
N ARG A 3 9.88 -34.54 -3.51
CA ARG A 3 8.73 -33.63 -3.36
C ARG A 3 9.21 -32.21 -3.64
N THR A 4 9.07 -31.76 -4.88
CA THR A 4 9.17 -30.35 -5.27
C THR A 4 7.97 -29.59 -4.70
N THR A 5 8.18 -28.75 -3.69
CA THR A 5 7.17 -27.79 -3.23
C THR A 5 7.21 -26.54 -4.09
N ASN A 6 6.48 -26.54 -5.20
CA ASN A 6 6.15 -25.32 -5.93
C ASN A 6 5.12 -24.52 -5.11
N THR A 7 5.59 -23.77 -4.10
CA THR A 7 4.74 -22.79 -3.43
C THR A 7 4.88 -21.47 -4.16
N THR A 8 4.03 -21.28 -5.18
CA THR A 8 3.76 -19.98 -5.79
C THR A 8 3.62 -18.92 -4.71
N VAL A 9 4.58 -17.99 -4.63
CA VAL A 9 4.49 -16.77 -3.81
C VAL A 9 3.32 -15.95 -4.35
N VAL A 10 2.12 -16.22 -3.85
CA VAL A 10 0.99 -15.31 -4.01
C VAL A 10 1.36 -14.08 -3.20
N ALA A 11 1.94 -13.07 -3.86
CA ALA A 11 2.21 -11.78 -3.25
C ALA A 11 0.89 -11.31 -2.62
N LYS A 12 0.85 -11.33 -1.28
CA LYS A 12 -0.36 -11.08 -0.51
C LYS A 12 -0.65 -9.59 -0.64
N LYS A 13 -1.54 -9.23 -1.58
CA LYS A 13 -1.90 -7.83 -1.85
C LYS A 13 -2.27 -7.13 -0.54
N ARG A 14 -1.53 -6.09 -0.18
CA ARG A 14 -1.70 -5.34 1.06
C ARG A 14 -2.63 -4.16 0.81
N LEU A 15 -3.93 -4.39 1.02
CA LEU A 15 -4.97 -3.37 0.86
C LEU A 15 -5.48 -2.89 2.22
N VAL A 16 -5.53 -1.57 2.42
CA VAL A 16 -5.90 -0.98 3.72
C VAL A 16 -6.85 0.20 3.55
N ARG A 17 -7.62 0.52 4.60
CA ARG A 17 -8.49 1.71 4.61
C ARG A 17 -7.68 2.94 5.05
N TYR A 18 -8.16 4.14 4.75
CA TYR A 18 -7.44 5.38 5.11
C TYR A 18 -7.10 5.51 6.58
N ASN A 19 -8.00 5.13 7.50
CA ASN A 19 -7.75 5.25 8.93
C ASN A 19 -6.63 4.31 9.38
N GLU A 20 -6.62 3.09 8.86
CA GLU A 20 -5.63 2.06 9.18
C GLU A 20 -4.27 2.42 8.58
N GLY A 21 -4.24 2.79 7.30
CA GLY A 21 -3.03 3.24 6.61
C GLY A 21 -2.40 4.46 7.29
N ALA A 22 -3.21 5.46 7.64
CA ALA A 22 -2.72 6.63 8.38
C ALA A 22 -2.06 6.25 9.71
N GLN A 23 -2.63 5.30 10.46
CA GLN A 23 -2.04 4.79 11.70
C GLN A 23 -0.74 4.02 11.45
N MET A 24 -0.68 3.16 10.43
CA MET A 24 0.52 2.38 10.10
C MET A 24 1.75 3.24 9.81
N TYR A 25 1.58 4.31 9.02
CA TYR A 25 2.69 5.23 8.70
C TYR A 25 2.84 6.34 9.74
N SER A 26 2.04 6.34 10.82
CA SER A 26 2.04 7.38 11.85
C SER A 26 1.88 8.80 11.28
N ILE A 27 1.03 8.97 10.27
CA ILE A 27 0.75 10.28 9.64
C ILE A 27 -0.73 10.64 9.70
N GLY A 28 -1.03 11.94 9.60
CA GLY A 28 -2.42 12.42 9.62
C GLY A 28 -3.24 11.86 8.45
N ARG A 29 -4.51 11.49 8.71
CA ARG A 29 -5.41 10.88 7.72
C ARG A 29 -5.51 11.67 6.41
N ASN A 30 -5.62 12.99 6.52
CA ASN A 30 -5.71 13.86 5.34
C ASN A 30 -4.43 13.81 4.49
N LYS A 31 -3.26 13.74 5.14
CA LYS A 31 -1.98 13.63 4.44
C LYS A 31 -1.81 12.26 3.80
N PHE A 32 -2.16 11.18 4.52
CA PHE A 32 -2.18 9.83 3.95
C PHE A 32 -3.09 9.75 2.72
N GLN A 33 -4.28 10.33 2.79
CA GLN A 33 -5.20 10.38 1.65
C GLN A 33 -4.63 11.17 0.46
N GLN A 34 -3.97 12.30 0.69
CA GLN A 34 -3.31 13.07 -0.39
C GLN A 34 -2.20 12.24 -1.04
N LEU A 35 -1.29 11.68 -0.23
CA LEU A 35 -0.20 10.84 -0.73
C LEU A 35 -0.72 9.61 -1.49
N ALA A 36 -1.82 8.99 -1.05
CA ALA A 36 -2.41 7.85 -1.75
C ALA A 36 -3.02 8.24 -3.10
N LYS A 37 -3.54 9.48 -3.23
CA LYS A 37 -3.98 10.03 -4.52
C LYS A 37 -2.78 10.28 -5.43
N ASP A 38 -1.76 10.95 -4.91
CA ASP A 38 -0.56 11.30 -5.69
C ASP A 38 0.20 10.04 -6.15
N ALA A 39 0.25 9.01 -5.31
CA ALA A 39 0.79 7.68 -5.62
C ALA A 39 -0.05 6.88 -6.63
N HIS A 40 -1.26 7.33 -6.97
CA HIS A 40 -2.24 6.56 -7.75
C HIS A 40 -2.54 5.18 -7.14
N ALA A 41 -2.48 5.07 -5.81
CA ALA A 41 -2.62 3.82 -5.06
C ALA A 41 -4.06 3.53 -4.61
N ILE A 42 -5.04 4.36 -5.01
CA ILE A 42 -6.41 4.26 -4.53
C ILE A 42 -7.24 3.31 -5.39
N LEU A 43 -7.88 2.34 -4.74
CA LEU A 43 -8.93 1.51 -5.32
C LEU A 43 -10.29 1.92 -4.75
N LYS A 44 -11.23 2.28 -5.63
CA LYS A 44 -12.60 2.64 -5.27
C LYS A 44 -13.57 1.54 -5.70
N ILE A 45 -14.25 0.94 -4.73
CA ILE A 45 -15.25 -0.11 -4.95
C ILE A 45 -16.57 0.40 -4.37
N GLY A 46 -17.41 0.98 -5.23
CA GLY A 46 -18.64 1.67 -4.82
C GLY A 46 -18.35 2.82 -3.86
N ARG A 47 -18.78 2.68 -2.59
CA ARG A 47 -18.54 3.65 -1.50
C ARG A 47 -17.30 3.33 -0.65
N ILE A 48 -16.67 2.17 -0.86
CA ILE A 48 -15.48 1.76 -0.11
C ILE A 48 -14.23 2.24 -0.85
N VAL A 49 -13.27 2.76 -0.08
CA VAL A 49 -11.96 3.17 -0.58
C VAL A 49 -10.88 2.35 0.11
N LEU A 50 -10.02 1.74 -0.69
CA LEU A 50 -8.84 0.99 -0.28
C LEU A 50 -7.60 1.65 -0.88
N VAL A 51 -6.47 1.48 -0.20
CA VAL A 51 -5.16 1.91 -0.66
C VAL A 51 -4.28 0.68 -0.82
N ASP A 52 -3.67 0.54 -1.99
CA ASP A 52 -2.66 -0.47 -2.27
C ASP A 52 -1.32 -0.03 -1.70
N LEU A 53 -0.88 -0.72 -0.64
CA LEU A 53 0.38 -0.38 0.03
C LEU A 53 1.60 -0.67 -0.84
N ASP A 54 1.54 -1.62 -1.76
CA ASP A 54 2.70 -1.96 -2.59
C ASP A 54 3.01 -0.83 -3.60
N ILE A 55 1.97 -0.14 -4.08
CA ILE A 55 2.12 1.07 -4.92
C ILE A 55 2.50 2.27 -4.05
N PHE A 56 1.86 2.41 -2.89
CA PHE A 56 2.11 3.52 -1.97
C PHE A 56 3.55 3.54 -1.42
N ASP A 57 4.09 2.39 -1.01
CA ASP A 57 5.46 2.26 -0.51
C ASP A 57 6.48 2.66 -1.57
N LYS A 58 6.30 2.22 -2.82
CA LYS A 58 7.15 2.62 -3.95
C LYS A 58 7.13 4.13 -4.18
N TYR A 59 5.96 4.76 -4.02
CA TYR A 59 5.85 6.21 -4.11
C TYR A 59 6.58 6.92 -2.97
N LEU A 60 6.51 6.39 -1.74
CA LEU A 60 7.21 6.98 -0.59
C LEU A 60 8.74 6.97 -0.75
N GLU A 61 9.31 5.93 -1.38
CA GLU A 61 10.75 5.88 -1.66
C GLU A 61 11.23 7.08 -2.50
N THR A 62 10.35 7.72 -3.29
CA THR A 62 10.70 8.94 -4.06
C THR A 62 10.96 10.16 -3.17
N PHE A 63 10.47 10.17 -1.93
CA PHE A 63 10.73 11.24 -0.95
C PHE A 63 11.95 10.95 -0.09
N ARG A 64 12.62 9.82 -0.31
CA ARG A 64 13.78 9.44 0.48
C ARG A 64 14.91 10.42 0.22
N VAL A 65 15.34 11.12 1.28
CA VAL A 65 16.47 12.03 1.22
C VAL A 65 17.74 11.19 1.29
N GLU A 66 18.45 11.08 0.16
CA GLU A 66 19.77 10.48 0.09
C GLU A 66 20.77 11.44 0.78
N ARG A 67 21.59 10.92 1.70
CA ARG A 67 22.64 11.67 2.39
C ARG A 67 23.97 11.45 1.70
#